data_AF-A0A8J8BBR4-F1
#
_entry.id   AF-A0A8J8BBR4-F1
#
_cell.length_a   1.000
_cell.length_b   1.000
_cell.length_c   1.000
_cell.angle_alpha   90.00
_cell.angle_beta   90.00
_cell.angle_gamma   90.00
#
_symmetry.space_group_name_H-M   'P 1'
#
loop_
_entity.id
_entity.type
_entity.pdbx_description
1 polymer ?
#
loop_
_entity_poly.entity_id
_entity_poly.type
_entity_poly.pdbx_seq_one_letter_code
_entity_poly.pdbx_strand_id
1 'polypeptide(L)'
;MSSFRFGEFLLSTEERKLSRDGIELPLGARAFDMLSFMVENRHRVLTKAEILDAVWPEIAVEESNLTVQVSALRKVLGPKALATIPGRGYQFVLSVGENTHVPVPDPDNRETAFTEVLVLPFTNSSNDPDQEYFADGITEDVITDLSKVAALSVVARNTAFTFKGRAVNVAQTARDMNLTHVVEGSVRKSGNRIRINAQLVDGATGRPIWAERFDRDLADIFDLQDEITEAIVAALKVRLVPAERVAIQSRPTDNPEAYELYLQARYHHTRLDRRNFEIASRLAQRALEIDPDFGLAWALLAISQTGLYGFSASPEHGLEAAERALALNPNLAEALAAKAFVLAGLGRFDEAFELHERSLQLDPNSYDVRFLYGRTCFQTGRHDEAILHWERATELSEADLAATTHVAMCYRATGQHEKVLDTARRTLVRAERVLSENSSDSYALISGINALARLGEAERTRQWAVRVKAIDPDDPSIDYNIACAMALLGETETALDTLEACLPRVDPVTFSVWVEQDNDLDALRDLPRFQRLVRDLDARTAAATV
;
A
#
# COMPACT_ATOMS: atom_id res chain seq x y z
N MET A 1 10.58 37.10 13.37
CA MET A 1 10.10 36.44 12.15
C MET A 1 8.65 36.07 12.39
N SER A 2 7.70 36.58 11.60
CA SER A 2 6.26 36.43 11.85
C SER A 2 5.67 35.37 10.91
N SER A 3 5.74 34.10 11.30
CA SER A 3 5.09 32.99 10.60
C SER A 3 3.78 32.64 11.29
N PHE A 4 2.70 32.45 10.51
CA PHE A 4 1.39 32.08 11.04
C PHE A 4 1.00 30.69 10.55
N ARG A 5 0.61 29.80 11.47
CA ARG A 5 0.07 28.48 11.13
C ARG A 5 -1.42 28.43 11.43
N PHE A 6 -2.20 27.96 10.47
CA PHE A 6 -3.64 27.76 10.61
C PHE A 6 -4.05 26.49 9.87
N GLY A 7 -4.36 25.43 10.62
CA GLY A 7 -4.59 24.09 10.08
C GLY A 7 -3.36 23.53 9.37
N GLU A 8 -3.56 23.06 8.14
CA GLU A 8 -2.55 22.55 7.20
C GLU A 8 -1.69 23.65 6.56
N PHE A 9 -2.07 24.92 6.72
CA PHE A 9 -1.40 26.05 6.09
C PHE A 9 -0.35 26.70 6.98
N LEU A 10 0.79 27.03 6.38
CA LEU A 10 1.85 27.83 6.97
C LEU A 10 2.09 29.07 6.10
N LEU A 11 1.91 30.25 6.68
CA LEU A 11 2.14 31.54 6.05
C LEU A 11 3.44 32.16 6.61
N SER A 12 4.45 32.29 5.75
CA SER A 12 5.70 32.99 6.05
C SER A 12 5.65 34.40 5.46
N THR A 13 5.42 35.41 6.30
CA THR A 13 5.29 36.82 5.84
C THR A 13 6.59 37.40 5.31
N GLU A 14 7.73 36.95 5.85
CA GLU A 14 9.08 37.40 5.47
C GLU A 14 9.53 36.78 4.15
N GLU A 15 9.33 35.47 3.97
CA GLU A 15 9.67 34.77 2.74
C GLU A 15 8.62 34.96 1.63
N ARG A 16 7.48 35.57 1.97
CA ARG A 16 6.30 35.75 1.11
C ARG A 16 5.75 34.44 0.55
N LYS A 17 5.72 33.40 1.39
CA LYS A 17 5.29 32.05 1.01
C LYS A 17 4.09 31.59 1.81
N LEU A 18 3.18 30.92 1.11
CA LEU A 18 2.11 30.14 1.70
C LEU A 18 2.36 28.69 1.32
N SER A 19 2.44 27.78 2.30
CA SER A 19 2.58 26.35 2.05
C SER A 19 1.47 25.57 2.72
N ARG A 20 1.11 24.43 2.15
CA ARG A 20 0.25 23.41 2.78
C ARG A 20 1.04 22.13 2.92
N ASP A 21 1.18 21.65 4.16
CA ASP A 21 1.96 20.45 4.50
C ASP A 21 3.37 20.42 3.89
N GLY A 22 4.03 21.58 3.87
CA GLY A 22 5.39 21.75 3.32
C GLY A 22 5.48 21.97 1.81
N ILE A 23 4.37 21.90 1.08
CA ILE A 23 4.31 22.21 -0.36
C ILE A 23 3.90 23.67 -0.56
N GLU A 24 4.72 24.45 -1.28
CA GLU A 24 4.44 25.85 -1.58
C GLU A 24 3.23 25.98 -2.52
N LEU A 25 2.26 26.82 -2.13
CA LEU A 25 1.05 27.09 -2.88
C LEU A 25 1.20 28.39 -3.67
N PRO A 26 0.86 28.40 -4.97
CA PRO A 26 0.95 29.60 -5.78
C PRO A 26 -0.13 30.60 -5.34
N LEU A 27 0.30 31.75 -4.83
CA LEU A 27 -0.59 32.84 -4.43
C LEU A 27 -0.12 34.17 -5.04
N GLY A 28 -1.02 34.88 -5.71
CA GLY A 28 -0.70 36.18 -6.30
C GLY A 28 -0.30 37.20 -5.24
N ALA A 29 0.62 38.12 -5.56
CA ALA A 29 1.21 39.05 -4.59
C ALA A 29 0.17 39.83 -3.76
N ARG A 30 -0.92 40.31 -4.38
CA ARG A 30 -1.98 41.06 -3.68
C ARG A 30 -2.87 40.17 -2.80
N ALA A 31 -3.13 38.93 -3.21
CA ALA A 31 -3.82 37.96 -2.37
C ALA A 31 -2.96 37.62 -1.14
N PHE A 32 -1.63 37.51 -1.33
CA PHE A 32 -0.69 37.29 -0.24
C PHE A 32 -0.67 38.44 0.77
N ASP A 33 -0.58 39.67 0.30
CA ASP A 33 -0.57 40.86 1.16
C ASP A 33 -1.89 40.97 1.95
N MET A 34 -3.01 40.70 1.28
CA MET A 34 -4.33 40.67 1.91
C MET A 34 -4.43 39.57 2.97
N LEU A 35 -3.96 38.36 2.68
CA LEU A 35 -3.96 37.25 3.63
C LEU A 35 -3.13 37.60 4.88
N SER A 36 -1.94 38.16 4.69
CA SER A 36 -1.04 38.56 5.78
C SER A 36 -1.71 39.60 6.69
N PHE A 37 -2.28 40.66 6.10
CA PHE A 37 -2.99 41.70 6.86
C PHE A 37 -4.20 41.14 7.63
N MET A 38 -4.97 40.24 7.02
CA MET A 38 -6.14 39.64 7.64
C MET A 38 -5.79 38.67 8.77
N VAL A 39 -4.68 37.92 8.65
CA VAL A 39 -4.19 37.00 9.68
C VAL A 39 -3.63 37.76 10.89
N GLU A 40 -2.90 38.87 10.66
CA GLU A 40 -2.41 39.74 11.73
C GLU A 40 -3.56 40.37 12.53
N ASN A 41 -4.67 40.69 11.87
CA ASN A 41 -5.85 41.32 12.47
C ASN A 41 -7.01 40.33 12.76
N ARG A 42 -6.74 39.02 12.77
CA ARG A 42 -7.76 37.93 12.86
C ARG A 42 -8.77 38.02 14.01
N HIS A 43 -8.42 38.73 15.09
CA HIS A 43 -9.26 38.87 16.28
C HIS A 43 -10.41 39.88 16.10
N ARG A 44 -10.49 40.58 14.96
CA ARG A 44 -11.54 41.56 14.68
C ARG A 44 -12.05 41.48 13.23
N VAL A 45 -13.21 42.07 13.00
CA VAL A 45 -13.74 42.29 11.64
C VAL A 45 -13.02 43.50 11.03
N LEU A 46 -12.52 43.35 9.81
CA LEU A 46 -11.88 44.41 9.03
C LEU A 46 -12.86 44.99 8.03
N THR A 47 -12.98 46.32 7.99
CA THR A 47 -13.79 47.01 6.98
C THR A 47 -13.14 46.91 5.60
N LYS A 48 -13.95 47.05 4.55
CA LYS A 48 -13.44 47.03 3.17
C LYS A 48 -12.40 48.13 2.92
N ALA A 49 -12.64 49.33 3.45
CA ALA A 49 -11.73 50.47 3.33
C ALA A 49 -10.38 50.16 4.01
N GLU A 50 -10.37 49.61 5.22
CA GLU A 50 -9.14 49.23 5.91
C GLU A 50 -8.31 48.20 5.13
N ILE A 51 -8.95 47.21 4.50
CA ILE A 51 -8.25 46.21 3.69
C ILE A 51 -7.70 46.84 2.40
N LEU A 52 -8.48 47.70 1.76
CA LEU A 52 -8.06 48.39 0.54
C LEU A 52 -6.87 49.31 0.80
N ASP A 53 -6.92 50.13 1.85
CA ASP A 53 -5.85 51.05 2.22
C ASP A 53 -4.57 50.32 2.64
N ALA A 54 -4.69 49.16 3.30
CA ALA A 54 -3.53 48.37 3.73
C ALA A 54 -2.86 47.62 2.57
N VAL A 55 -3.65 47.06 1.64
CA VAL A 55 -3.13 46.21 0.56
C VAL A 55 -2.76 47.04 -0.68
N TRP A 56 -3.36 48.21 -0.88
CA TRP A 56 -3.09 49.14 -2.00
C TRP A 56 -2.87 50.58 -1.51
N PRO A 57 -1.79 50.84 -0.76
CA PRO A 57 -1.49 52.20 -0.31
C PRO A 57 -1.32 53.13 -1.51
N GLU A 58 -2.00 54.29 -1.48
CA GLU A 58 -1.92 55.36 -2.47
C GLU A 58 -2.45 55.03 -3.89
N ILE A 59 -3.18 53.93 -4.06
CA ILE A 59 -3.80 53.55 -5.33
C ILE A 59 -5.32 53.47 -5.16
N ALA A 60 -6.07 54.25 -5.95
CA ALA A 60 -7.53 54.14 -5.98
C ALA A 60 -7.93 52.84 -6.70
N VAL A 61 -8.50 51.88 -5.97
CA VAL A 61 -8.91 50.57 -6.49
C VAL A 61 -10.40 50.37 -6.28
N GLU A 62 -11.10 49.86 -7.29
CA GLU A 62 -12.52 49.49 -7.17
C GLU A 62 -12.74 48.32 -6.22
N GLU A 63 -13.87 48.32 -5.48
CA GLU A 63 -14.25 47.24 -4.55
C GLU A 63 -14.37 45.85 -5.22
N SER A 64 -14.54 45.81 -6.53
CA SER A 64 -14.55 44.58 -7.34
C SER A 64 -13.24 43.78 -7.17
N ASN A 65 -12.09 44.45 -7.02
CA ASN A 65 -10.79 43.80 -6.83
C ASN A 65 -10.68 43.09 -5.47
N LEU A 66 -11.27 43.65 -4.42
CA LEU A 66 -11.32 43.00 -3.10
C LEU A 66 -12.06 41.67 -3.19
N THR A 67 -13.15 41.62 -3.94
CA THR A 67 -13.94 40.40 -4.15
C THR A 67 -13.14 39.33 -4.90
N VAL A 68 -12.32 39.73 -5.89
CA VAL A 68 -11.42 38.82 -6.62
C VAL A 68 -10.38 38.20 -5.69
N GLN A 69 -9.71 39.01 -4.85
CA GLN A 69 -8.69 38.50 -3.92
C GLN A 69 -9.31 37.60 -2.83
N VAL A 70 -10.50 37.96 -2.29
CA VAL A 70 -11.25 37.09 -1.37
C VAL A 70 -11.57 35.74 -2.01
N SER A 71 -11.95 35.74 -3.29
CA SER A 71 -12.28 34.51 -4.03
C SER A 71 -11.05 33.65 -4.28
N ALA A 72 -9.92 34.27 -4.65
CA ALA A 72 -8.63 33.58 -4.79
C ALA A 72 -8.19 32.95 -3.46
N LEU A 73 -8.29 33.68 -2.35
CA LEU A 73 -7.97 33.15 -1.03
C LEU A 73 -8.87 32.01 -0.60
N ARG A 74 -10.19 32.08 -0.86
CA ARG A 74 -11.11 30.97 -0.57
C ARG A 74 -10.88 29.74 -1.44
N LYS A 75 -10.38 29.92 -2.67
CA LYS A 75 -10.02 28.78 -3.54
C LYS A 75 -8.84 28.01 -2.98
N VAL A 76 -7.88 28.71 -2.36
CA VAL A 76 -6.65 28.12 -1.81
C VAL A 76 -6.85 27.62 -0.38
N LEU A 77 -7.51 28.40 0.47
CA LEU A 77 -7.65 28.14 1.92
C LEU A 77 -8.99 27.47 2.28
N GLY A 78 -9.88 27.30 1.31
CA GLY A 78 -11.24 26.82 1.51
C GLY A 78 -12.27 27.95 1.75
N PRO A 79 -13.55 27.71 1.43
CA PRO A 79 -14.60 28.74 1.46
C PRO A 79 -14.88 29.30 2.85
N LYS A 80 -14.58 28.51 3.89
CA LYS A 80 -14.79 28.88 5.29
C LYS A 80 -13.64 29.70 5.89
N ALA A 81 -12.54 29.92 5.15
CA ALA A 81 -11.36 30.61 5.69
C ALA A 81 -11.59 32.10 5.98
N LEU A 82 -12.50 32.73 5.23
CA LEU A 82 -12.87 34.13 5.36
C LEU A 82 -14.39 34.25 5.53
N ALA A 83 -14.84 34.85 6.63
CA ALA A 83 -16.24 35.16 6.86
C ALA A 83 -16.57 36.55 6.31
N THR A 84 -17.65 36.66 5.54
CA THR A 84 -18.21 37.95 5.11
C THR A 84 -19.25 38.40 6.13
N ILE A 85 -19.07 39.58 6.72
CA ILE A 85 -20.03 40.18 7.66
C ILE A 85 -20.79 41.30 6.93
N PRO A 86 -22.09 41.11 6.63
CA PRO A 86 -22.88 42.07 5.85
C PRO A 86 -22.81 43.49 6.43
N GLY A 87 -22.51 44.47 5.58
CA GLY A 87 -22.41 45.88 5.96
C GLY A 87 -21.21 46.25 6.84
N ARG A 88 -20.33 45.31 7.21
CA ARG A 88 -19.19 45.56 8.11
C ARG A 88 -17.83 45.18 7.52
N GLY A 89 -17.73 44.14 6.69
CA GLY A 89 -16.49 43.76 6.01
C GLY A 89 -16.16 42.26 6.11
N TYR A 90 -14.89 41.92 6.30
CA TYR A 90 -14.42 40.53 6.31
C TYR A 90 -13.64 40.19 7.59
N GLN A 91 -13.70 38.93 8.00
CA GLN A 91 -12.92 38.41 9.13
C GLN A 91 -12.22 37.10 8.75
N PHE A 92 -10.96 36.96 9.16
CA PHE A 92 -10.24 35.70 9.08
C PHE A 92 -10.71 34.78 10.21
N VAL A 93 -11.13 33.56 9.87
CA VAL A 93 -11.86 32.67 10.80
C VAL A 93 -11.18 31.33 11.06
N LEU A 94 -10.07 31.03 10.37
CA LEU A 94 -9.28 29.85 10.74
C LEU A 94 -8.53 30.12 12.04
N SER A 95 -8.45 29.10 12.91
CA SER A 95 -7.68 29.16 14.15
C SER A 95 -6.20 29.29 13.84
N VAL A 96 -5.65 30.48 14.06
CA VAL A 96 -4.21 30.74 13.93
C VAL A 96 -3.56 30.44 15.26
N GLY A 97 -2.64 29.49 15.29
CA GLY A 97 -1.81 29.23 16.47
C GLY A 97 -0.96 30.46 16.78
N GLU A 98 -1.15 31.07 17.94
CA GLU A 98 -0.25 32.12 18.42
C GLU A 98 1.04 31.49 18.91
N ASN A 99 2.16 31.97 18.35
CA ASN A 99 3.55 31.79 18.79
C ASN A 99 3.74 30.94 20.06
N THR A 100 3.70 29.63 19.90
CA THR A 100 4.67 28.77 20.57
C THR A 100 5.88 28.72 19.66
N HIS A 101 7.01 29.17 20.19
CA HIS A 101 8.31 29.10 19.56
C HIS A 101 8.61 27.63 19.22
N VAL A 102 8.32 27.22 17.99
CA VAL A 102 8.89 26.02 17.39
C VAL A 102 10.19 26.49 16.73
N PRO A 103 11.36 25.97 17.12
CA PRO A 103 12.61 26.37 16.49
C PRO A 103 12.53 26.05 15.00
N VAL A 104 12.97 26.98 14.14
CA VAL A 104 13.49 26.60 12.84
C VAL A 104 14.60 25.59 13.15
N PRO A 105 14.62 24.38 12.56
CA PRO A 105 15.77 23.51 12.70
C PRO A 105 16.93 24.23 12.02
N ASP A 106 17.73 24.88 12.83
CA ASP A 106 19.15 24.94 12.58
C ASP A 106 19.57 23.50 12.27
N PRO A 107 20.20 23.21 11.11
CA PRO A 107 20.64 21.87 10.78
C PRO A 107 21.59 21.25 11.82
N ASP A 108 22.04 22.04 12.82
CA ASP A 108 22.80 21.58 13.98
C ASP A 108 22.02 21.44 15.31
N ASN A 109 20.71 21.74 15.39
CA ASN A 109 19.98 21.69 16.67
C ASN A 109 19.01 20.50 16.81
N ARG A 110 19.58 19.35 17.17
CA ARG A 110 18.87 18.13 17.63
C ARG A 110 18.28 18.35 19.02
N GLU A 111 17.02 18.77 19.17
CA GLU A 111 16.35 18.72 20.49
C GLU A 111 14.80 18.71 20.45
N THR A 112 14.22 17.89 19.57
CA THR A 112 13.05 17.07 19.95
C THR A 112 13.38 15.65 19.53
N ALA A 113 14.07 14.91 20.40
CA ALA A 113 14.48 13.54 20.11
C ALA A 113 13.23 12.64 20.12
N PHE A 114 12.67 12.37 18.94
CA PHE A 114 11.75 11.25 18.79
C PHE A 114 12.50 9.97 19.15
N THR A 115 11.82 9.05 19.82
CA THR A 115 12.37 7.73 20.03
C THR A 115 12.21 6.95 18.73
N GLU A 116 13.31 6.83 17.98
CA GLU A 116 13.36 6.07 16.73
C GLU A 116 13.36 4.56 17.04
N VAL A 117 12.30 3.86 16.63
CA VAL A 117 12.05 2.46 16.96
C VAL A 117 11.92 1.63 15.69
N LEU A 118 12.68 0.53 15.61
CA LEU A 118 12.48 -0.52 14.63
C LEU A 118 11.85 -1.73 15.29
N VAL A 119 10.73 -2.24 14.78
CA VAL A 119 10.19 -3.55 15.19
C VAL A 119 10.62 -4.57 14.15
N LEU A 120 11.49 -5.51 14.53
CA LEU A 120 11.90 -6.59 13.63
C LEU A 120 10.77 -7.63 13.50
N PRO A 121 10.61 -8.27 12.33
CA PRO A 121 9.66 -9.37 12.13
C PRO A 121 9.82 -10.44 13.20
N PHE A 122 8.75 -10.69 13.95
CA PHE A 122 8.80 -11.72 14.98
C PHE A 122 8.99 -13.08 14.33
N THR A 123 9.93 -13.84 14.86
CA THR A 123 10.24 -15.17 14.36
C THR A 123 9.13 -16.16 14.70
N ASN A 124 8.68 -16.95 13.72
CA ASN A 124 7.82 -18.09 13.99
C ASN A 124 8.64 -19.18 14.70
N SER A 125 8.37 -19.36 15.99
CA SER A 125 8.96 -20.40 16.84
C SER A 125 8.01 -21.58 17.04
N SER A 126 6.97 -21.70 16.22
CA SER A 126 6.08 -22.85 16.12
C SER A 126 6.74 -23.95 15.29
N ASN A 127 6.33 -25.21 15.49
CA ASN A 127 6.80 -26.33 14.66
C ASN A 127 6.01 -26.45 13.33
N ASP A 128 5.36 -25.36 12.92
CA ASP A 128 4.44 -25.32 11.79
C ASP A 128 4.75 -24.06 10.96
N PRO A 129 5.43 -24.21 9.80
CA PRO A 129 5.69 -23.12 8.87
C PRO A 129 4.41 -22.44 8.37
N ASP A 130 3.28 -23.16 8.35
CA ASP A 130 2.01 -22.60 7.91
C ASP A 130 1.47 -21.54 8.88
N GLN A 131 2.08 -21.35 10.07
CA GLN A 131 1.74 -20.27 11.01
C GLN A 131 2.56 -19.00 10.83
N GLU A 132 3.40 -18.90 9.80
CA GLU A 132 4.24 -17.73 9.54
C GLU A 132 3.40 -16.45 9.39
N TYR A 133 2.24 -16.56 8.72
CA TYR A 133 1.30 -15.45 8.55
C TYR A 133 0.85 -14.85 9.89
N PHE A 134 0.77 -15.67 10.93
CA PHE A 134 0.32 -15.24 12.25
C PHE A 134 1.39 -14.40 12.94
N ALA A 135 2.66 -14.82 12.87
CA ALA A 135 3.77 -14.04 13.41
C ALA A 135 3.94 -12.69 12.67
N ASP A 136 3.75 -12.71 11.35
CA ASP A 136 3.77 -11.50 10.53
C ASP A 136 2.64 -10.54 10.91
N GLY A 137 1.40 -11.04 11.03
CA GLY A 137 0.24 -10.24 11.44
C GLY A 137 0.44 -9.55 12.79
N ILE A 138 0.96 -10.26 13.79
CA ILE A 138 1.27 -9.65 15.10
C ILE A 138 2.35 -8.57 14.97
N THR A 139 3.39 -8.79 14.16
CA THR A 139 4.44 -7.78 13.95
C THR A 139 3.85 -6.53 13.31
N GLU A 140 3.01 -6.68 12.30
CA GLU A 140 2.33 -5.56 11.63
C GLU A 140 1.48 -4.74 12.57
N ASP A 141 0.70 -5.41 13.42
CA ASP A 141 -0.20 -4.74 14.35
C ASP A 141 0.60 -3.98 15.41
N VAL A 142 1.68 -4.56 15.93
CA VAL A 142 2.58 -3.84 16.86
C VAL A 142 3.21 -2.61 16.20
N ILE A 143 3.65 -2.70 14.93
CA ILE A 143 4.18 -1.54 14.19
C ILE A 143 3.10 -0.48 14.02
N THR A 144 1.89 -0.90 13.67
CA THR A 144 0.73 -0.02 13.45
C THR A 144 0.35 0.70 14.72
N ASP A 145 0.28 -0.01 15.84
CA ASP A 145 -0.10 0.56 17.13
C ASP A 145 0.97 1.49 17.70
N LEU A 146 2.25 1.12 17.60
CA LEU A 146 3.34 2.02 17.99
C LEU A 146 3.37 3.29 17.13
N SER A 147 2.98 3.21 15.85
CA SER A 147 2.91 4.38 14.96
C SER A 147 1.81 5.37 15.35
N LYS A 148 0.84 4.95 16.18
CA LYS A 148 -0.20 5.84 16.73
C LYS A 148 0.30 6.70 17.90
N VAL A 149 1.50 6.44 18.42
CA VAL A 149 2.11 7.17 19.54
C VAL A 149 2.94 8.33 19.02
N ALA A 150 2.53 9.57 19.29
CA ALA A 150 3.11 10.77 18.68
C ALA A 150 4.58 11.02 19.06
N ALA A 151 5.05 10.44 20.16
CA ALA A 151 6.44 10.55 20.63
C ALA A 151 7.39 9.54 19.98
N LEU A 152 6.87 8.58 19.20
CA LEU A 152 7.65 7.58 18.51
C LEU A 152 7.80 7.94 17.03
N SER A 153 8.99 7.68 16.49
CA SER A 153 9.20 7.57 15.05
C SER A 153 9.46 6.10 14.77
N VAL A 154 8.45 5.43 14.20
CA VAL A 154 8.50 3.97 13.97
C VAL A 154 8.95 3.72 12.55
N VAL A 155 9.98 2.88 12.39
CA VAL A 155 10.41 2.43 11.07
C VAL A 155 9.25 1.73 10.39
N ALA A 156 8.91 2.18 9.18
CA ALA A 156 7.82 1.63 8.40
C ALA A 156 7.94 0.11 8.30
N ARG A 157 6.80 -0.60 8.42
CA ARG A 157 6.65 -2.06 8.31
C ARG A 157 7.59 -2.66 7.28
N ASN A 158 7.66 -2.04 6.12
CA ASN A 158 8.29 -2.66 5.00
C ASN A 158 9.81 -2.65 5.05
N THR A 159 10.38 -1.55 5.55
CA THR A 159 11.80 -1.48 5.89
C THR A 159 12.12 -2.48 7.00
N ALA A 160 11.24 -2.62 8.00
CA ALA A 160 11.40 -3.64 9.03
C ALA A 160 11.41 -5.07 8.47
N PHE A 161 10.50 -5.38 7.55
CA PHE A 161 10.39 -6.71 6.95
C PHE A 161 11.56 -7.07 6.02
N THR A 162 12.42 -6.11 5.64
CA THR A 162 13.69 -6.40 4.93
C THR A 162 14.68 -7.26 5.75
N PHE A 163 14.50 -7.26 7.07
CA PHE A 163 15.31 -8.05 7.99
C PHE A 163 14.78 -9.47 8.18
N LYS A 164 13.63 -9.83 7.60
CA LYS A 164 12.97 -11.11 7.83
C LYS A 164 13.86 -12.30 7.44
N GLY A 165 14.09 -13.20 8.39
CA GLY A 165 14.91 -14.41 8.23
C GLY A 165 16.41 -14.13 8.02
N ARG A 166 16.87 -12.91 8.34
CA ARG A 166 18.29 -12.55 8.34
C ARG A 166 18.78 -12.43 9.79
N ALA A 167 20.04 -12.77 10.03
CA ALA A 167 20.67 -12.44 11.30
C ALA A 167 20.93 -10.93 11.35
N VAL A 168 20.38 -10.24 12.35
CA VAL A 168 20.52 -8.79 12.51
C VAL A 168 21.52 -8.49 13.62
N ASN A 169 22.47 -7.60 13.34
CA ASN A 169 23.30 -7.01 14.38
C ASN A 169 22.66 -5.67 14.79
N VAL A 170 21.92 -5.68 15.90
CA VAL A 170 21.16 -4.52 16.37
C VAL A 170 22.01 -3.25 16.47
N ALA A 171 23.20 -3.33 17.06
CA ALA A 171 24.05 -2.15 17.26
C ALA A 171 24.61 -1.59 15.94
N GLN A 172 24.76 -2.42 14.91
CA GLN A 172 25.14 -1.96 13.57
C GLN A 172 23.93 -1.36 12.85
N THR A 173 22.81 -2.08 12.81
CA THR A 173 21.55 -1.62 12.19
C THR A 173 21.08 -0.30 12.79
N ALA A 174 21.13 -0.15 14.12
CA ALA A 174 20.76 1.08 14.80
C ALA A 174 21.66 2.26 14.44
N ARG A 175 22.97 2.03 14.22
CA ARG A 175 23.87 3.08 13.73
C ARG A 175 23.58 3.45 12.28
N ASP A 176 23.36 2.46 11.42
CA ASP A 176 23.14 2.67 9.99
C ASP A 176 21.80 3.36 9.69
N MET A 177 20.78 3.07 10.50
CA MET A 177 19.43 3.62 10.35
C MET A 177 19.10 4.73 11.36
N ASN A 178 20.08 5.18 12.15
CA ASN A 178 19.91 6.20 13.20
C ASN A 178 18.78 5.87 14.20
N LEU A 179 18.70 4.61 14.63
CA LEU A 179 17.68 4.11 15.55
C LEU A 179 18.13 4.25 17.00
N THR A 180 17.17 4.56 17.87
CA THR A 180 17.41 4.57 19.32
C THR A 180 17.19 3.19 19.93
N HIS A 181 16.18 2.46 19.44
CA HIS A 181 15.80 1.16 19.98
C HIS A 181 15.35 0.20 18.89
N VAL A 182 15.49 -1.09 19.17
CA VAL A 182 14.98 -2.17 18.32
C VAL A 182 14.12 -3.11 19.17
N VAL A 183 12.91 -3.40 18.71
CA VAL A 183 12.04 -4.44 19.25
C VAL A 183 12.27 -5.73 18.47
N GLU A 184 12.54 -6.81 19.17
CA GLU A 184 12.68 -8.15 18.61
C GLU A 184 11.76 -9.12 19.32
N GLY A 185 11.39 -10.21 18.64
CA GLY A 185 10.52 -11.19 19.26
C GLY A 185 10.36 -12.50 18.51
N SER A 186 9.56 -13.36 19.14
CA SER A 186 9.19 -14.65 18.60
C SER A 186 7.74 -14.96 18.95
N VAL A 187 6.97 -15.47 18.00
CA VAL A 187 5.61 -15.98 18.23
C VAL A 187 5.61 -17.49 18.13
N ARG A 188 4.98 -18.15 19.09
CA ARG A 188 4.66 -19.58 19.03
C ARG A 188 3.16 -19.76 19.23
N LYS A 189 2.51 -20.33 18.22
CA LYS A 189 1.10 -20.74 18.29
C LYS A 189 1.03 -22.27 18.38
N SER A 190 0.25 -22.76 19.34
CA SER A 190 0.04 -24.19 19.55
C SER A 190 -1.43 -24.44 19.87
N GLY A 191 -2.21 -24.76 18.85
CA GLY A 191 -3.67 -24.78 18.95
C GLY A 191 -4.17 -23.40 19.38
N ASN A 192 -4.90 -23.34 20.49
CA ASN A 192 -5.49 -22.11 21.02
C ASN A 192 -4.57 -21.31 21.96
N ARG A 193 -3.34 -21.75 22.20
CA ARG A 193 -2.39 -21.06 23.08
C ARG A 193 -1.35 -20.31 22.27
N ILE A 194 -1.13 -19.06 22.64
CA ILE A 194 -0.15 -18.17 22.03
C ILE A 194 0.90 -17.81 23.06
N ARG A 195 2.16 -17.91 22.65
CA ARG A 195 3.29 -17.41 23.41
C ARG A 195 4.07 -16.42 22.58
N ILE A 196 4.20 -15.20 23.08
CA ILE A 196 5.01 -14.15 22.47
C ILE A 196 6.16 -13.84 23.44
N ASN A 197 7.38 -13.88 22.94
CA ASN A 197 8.51 -13.26 23.62
C ASN A 197 8.82 -11.97 22.88
N ALA A 198 8.88 -10.86 23.60
CA ALA A 198 9.28 -9.57 23.05
C ALA A 198 10.43 -9.01 23.89
N GLN A 199 11.39 -8.37 23.22
CA GLN A 199 12.50 -7.68 23.86
C GLN A 199 12.71 -6.33 23.23
N LEU A 200 13.08 -5.36 24.07
CA LEU A 200 13.47 -4.02 23.66
C LEU A 200 14.97 -3.91 23.85
N VAL A 201 15.69 -3.61 22.78
CA VAL A 201 17.13 -3.54 22.71
C VAL A 201 17.56 -2.09 22.52
N ASP A 202 18.51 -1.65 23.33
CA ASP A 202 19.15 -0.34 23.18
C ASP A 202 20.03 -0.34 21.93
N GLY A 203 19.75 0.58 21.00
CA GLY A 203 20.42 0.64 19.70
C GLY A 203 21.91 1.01 19.79
N ALA A 204 22.32 1.76 20.82
CA ALA A 204 23.71 2.17 20.98
C ALA A 204 24.61 1.01 21.44
N THR A 205 24.11 0.17 22.35
CA THR A 205 24.88 -0.91 22.98
C THR A 205 24.57 -2.30 22.41
N GLY A 206 23.43 -2.45 21.72
CA GLY A 206 22.91 -3.75 21.27
C GLY A 206 22.48 -4.66 22.42
N ARG A 207 22.21 -4.11 23.61
CA ARG A 207 21.84 -4.89 24.80
C ARG A 207 20.34 -4.79 25.08
N PRO A 208 19.69 -5.90 25.47
CA PRO A 208 18.29 -5.85 25.88
C PRO A 208 18.16 -5.01 27.16
N ILE A 209 17.24 -4.04 27.15
CA ILE A 209 16.89 -3.20 28.29
C ILE A 209 15.56 -3.62 28.93
N TRP A 210 14.74 -4.34 28.18
CA TRP A 210 13.53 -5.00 28.65
C TRP A 210 13.30 -6.28 27.84
N ALA A 211 12.76 -7.29 28.49
CA ALA A 211 12.30 -8.51 27.84
C ALA A 211 11.15 -9.08 28.64
N GLU A 212 10.10 -9.51 27.95
CA GLU A 212 8.92 -10.06 28.56
C GLU A 212 8.36 -11.21 27.74
N ARG A 213 7.68 -12.10 28.46
CA ARG A 213 7.00 -13.25 27.87
C ARG A 213 5.52 -13.16 28.20
N PHE A 214 4.74 -13.17 27.14
CA PHE A 214 3.29 -13.19 27.20
C PHE A 214 2.77 -14.58 26.84
N ASP A 215 1.85 -15.09 27.63
CA ASP A 215 1.25 -16.41 27.45
C ASP A 215 -0.27 -16.27 27.66
N ARG A 216 -1.02 -16.36 26.56
CA ARG A 216 -2.46 -16.09 26.53
C ARG A 216 -3.17 -17.13 25.68
N ASP A 217 -4.48 -17.16 25.82
CA ASP A 217 -5.35 -17.85 24.89
C ASP A 217 -5.55 -17.00 23.63
N LEU A 218 -5.75 -17.63 22.47
CA LEU A 218 -6.05 -16.92 21.21
C LEU A 218 -7.32 -16.08 21.33
N ALA A 219 -8.27 -16.47 22.18
CA ALA A 219 -9.45 -15.67 22.47
C ALA A 219 -9.11 -14.27 23.03
N ASP A 220 -7.94 -14.12 23.66
CA ASP A 220 -7.46 -12.87 24.24
C ASP A 220 -6.45 -12.15 23.31
N ILE A 221 -6.38 -12.50 22.02
CA ILE A 221 -5.30 -12.05 21.12
C ILE A 221 -5.18 -10.53 21.05
N PHE A 222 -6.30 -9.82 21.03
CA PHE A 222 -6.26 -8.38 20.92
C PHE A 222 -5.85 -7.71 22.23
N ASP A 223 -6.28 -8.25 23.37
CA ASP A 223 -5.82 -7.77 24.68
C ASP A 223 -4.32 -8.04 24.85
N LEU A 224 -3.84 -9.15 24.30
CA LEU A 224 -2.42 -9.47 24.21
C LEU A 224 -1.66 -8.46 23.34
N GLN A 225 -2.20 -8.05 22.18
CA GLN A 225 -1.58 -7.04 21.32
C GLN A 225 -1.48 -5.68 22.01
N ASP A 226 -2.57 -5.22 22.62
CA ASP A 226 -2.58 -3.98 23.40
C ASP A 226 -1.56 -4.04 24.55
N GLU A 227 -1.53 -5.16 25.29
CA GLU A 227 -0.59 -5.37 26.39
C GLU A 227 0.86 -5.29 25.93
N ILE A 228 1.19 -5.89 24.77
CA ILE A 228 2.54 -5.83 24.18
C ILE A 228 2.91 -4.40 23.82
N THR A 229 2.04 -3.69 23.10
CA THR A 229 2.29 -2.30 22.69
C THR A 229 2.45 -1.39 23.90
N GLU A 230 1.56 -1.49 24.90
CA GLU A 230 1.66 -0.70 26.13
C GLU A 230 2.92 -1.02 26.93
N ALA A 231 3.31 -2.30 27.00
CA ALA A 231 4.55 -2.71 27.68
C ALA A 231 5.80 -2.16 26.97
N ILE A 232 5.83 -2.16 25.63
CA ILE A 232 6.92 -1.56 24.85
C ILE A 232 6.99 -0.06 25.09
N VAL A 233 5.86 0.67 25.03
CA VAL A 233 5.81 2.12 25.31
C VAL A 233 6.29 2.44 26.72
N ALA A 234 5.88 1.64 27.70
CA ALA A 234 6.33 1.78 29.09
C ALA A 234 7.84 1.52 29.23
N ALA A 235 8.38 0.50 28.56
CA ALA A 235 9.80 0.17 28.56
C ALA A 235 10.66 1.27 27.88
N LEU A 236 10.13 1.92 26.84
CA LEU A 236 10.70 3.12 26.21
C LEU A 236 10.63 4.36 27.10
N LYS A 237 9.96 4.27 28.27
CA LYS A 237 9.68 5.39 29.18
C LYS A 237 8.95 6.55 28.50
N VAL A 238 8.16 6.23 27.48
CA VAL A 238 7.32 7.18 26.76
C VAL A 238 5.96 7.24 27.45
N ARG A 239 5.41 8.45 27.60
CA ARG A 239 4.11 8.64 28.22
C ARG A 239 3.02 8.52 27.16
N LEU A 240 2.18 7.50 27.28
CA LEU A 240 0.97 7.36 26.47
C LEU A 240 -0.12 8.33 26.96
N VAL A 241 -0.70 9.13 26.07
CA VAL A 241 -1.87 9.96 26.39
C VAL A 241 -3.18 9.19 26.15
N PRO A 242 -4.30 9.57 26.82
CA PRO A 242 -5.56 8.81 26.70
C PRO A 242 -6.08 8.64 25.26
N ALA A 243 -5.89 9.63 24.39
CA ALA A 243 -6.31 9.54 22.99
C ALA A 243 -5.51 8.50 22.20
N GLU A 244 -4.20 8.38 22.45
CA GLU A 244 -3.33 7.38 21.82
C GLU A 244 -3.71 5.97 22.30
N ARG A 245 -4.03 5.81 23.59
CA ARG A 245 -4.53 4.54 24.13
C ARG A 245 -5.80 4.09 23.42
N VAL A 246 -6.77 4.98 23.25
CA VAL A 246 -8.02 4.67 22.51
C VAL A 246 -7.72 4.35 21.04
N ALA A 247 -6.76 5.04 20.43
CA ALA A 247 -6.37 4.76 19.05
C ALA A 247 -5.71 3.38 18.89
N ILE A 248 -4.84 2.97 19.82
CA ILE A 248 -4.24 1.63 19.87
C ILE A 248 -5.35 0.57 19.97
N GLN A 249 -6.29 0.78 20.90
CA GLN A 249 -7.44 -0.13 21.13
C GLN A 249 -8.46 -0.18 19.98
N SER A 250 -8.37 0.71 18.99
CA SER A 250 -9.24 0.68 17.82
C SER A 250 -8.83 -0.46 16.89
N ARG A 251 -9.61 -1.54 16.89
CA ARG A 251 -9.32 -2.78 16.18
C ARG A 251 -10.25 -2.96 14.96
N PRO A 252 -9.81 -3.68 13.91
CA PRO A 252 -10.65 -3.98 12.76
C PRO A 252 -11.81 -4.95 13.03
N THR A 253 -11.69 -5.77 14.08
CA THR A 253 -12.70 -6.73 14.56
C THR A 253 -12.44 -7.02 16.04
N ASP A 254 -13.47 -7.39 16.79
CA ASP A 254 -13.38 -7.88 18.17
C ASP A 254 -13.46 -9.41 18.25
N ASN A 255 -13.54 -10.11 17.10
CA ASN A 255 -13.64 -11.56 17.05
C ASN A 255 -12.30 -12.22 16.65
N PRO A 256 -11.64 -12.94 17.57
CA PRO A 256 -10.34 -13.57 17.29
C PRO A 256 -10.37 -14.63 16.19
N GLU A 257 -11.47 -15.37 16.06
CA GLU A 257 -11.63 -16.39 15.01
C GLU A 257 -11.76 -15.73 13.64
N ALA A 258 -12.56 -14.66 13.53
CA ALA A 258 -12.67 -13.88 12.29
C ALA A 258 -11.33 -13.25 11.90
N TYR A 259 -10.57 -12.75 12.87
CA TYR A 259 -9.24 -12.20 12.66
C TYR A 259 -8.22 -13.23 12.18
N GLU A 260 -8.17 -14.42 12.78
CA GLU A 260 -7.27 -15.48 12.30
C GLU A 260 -7.58 -15.87 10.85
N LEU A 261 -8.86 -16.06 10.52
CA LEU A 261 -9.31 -16.36 9.16
C LEU A 261 -8.95 -15.24 8.18
N TYR A 262 -9.09 -13.98 8.61
CA TYR A 262 -8.68 -12.83 7.82
C TYR A 262 -7.17 -12.83 7.55
N LEU A 263 -6.33 -13.07 8.54
CA LEU A 263 -4.88 -13.14 8.32
C LEU A 263 -4.48 -14.29 7.39
N GLN A 264 -5.14 -15.45 7.50
CA GLN A 264 -4.94 -16.56 6.56
C GLN A 264 -5.37 -16.15 5.14
N ALA A 265 -6.51 -15.47 5.01
CA ALA A 265 -6.98 -14.97 3.71
C ALA A 265 -5.99 -13.95 3.12
N ARG A 266 -5.42 -13.06 3.95
CA ARG A 266 -4.35 -12.10 3.60
C ARG A 266 -3.12 -12.81 3.02
N TYR A 267 -2.68 -13.86 3.68
CA TYR A 267 -1.56 -14.64 3.21
C TYR A 267 -1.81 -15.23 1.80
N HIS A 268 -3.03 -15.67 1.53
CA HIS A 268 -3.38 -16.27 0.25
C HIS A 268 -3.60 -15.26 -0.89
N HIS A 269 -4.33 -14.14 -0.71
CA HIS A 269 -4.64 -13.26 -1.86
C HIS A 269 -3.42 -12.58 -2.48
N THR A 270 -2.32 -12.43 -1.75
CA THR A 270 -1.06 -11.90 -2.29
C THR A 270 -0.42 -12.83 -3.33
N ARG A 271 -0.80 -14.12 -3.32
CA ARG A 271 -0.45 -15.10 -4.36
C ARG A 271 -1.52 -15.05 -5.45
N LEU A 272 -1.18 -14.41 -6.57
CA LEU A 272 -2.12 -14.01 -7.62
C LEU A 272 -2.49 -15.14 -8.59
N ASP A 273 -2.75 -16.33 -8.06
CA ASP A 273 -3.23 -17.47 -8.84
C ASP A 273 -4.64 -17.89 -8.41
N ARG A 274 -5.31 -18.64 -9.29
CA ARG A 274 -6.70 -19.03 -9.10
C ARG A 274 -6.92 -19.77 -7.77
N ARG A 275 -6.06 -20.75 -7.46
CA ARG A 275 -6.20 -21.58 -6.25
C ARG A 275 -6.10 -20.72 -4.99
N ASN A 276 -5.14 -19.80 -4.93
CA ASN A 276 -4.96 -18.93 -3.79
C ASN A 276 -6.09 -17.91 -3.65
N PHE A 277 -6.61 -17.35 -4.75
CA PHE A 277 -7.81 -16.53 -4.67
C PHE A 277 -9.06 -17.30 -4.22
N GLU A 278 -9.23 -18.57 -4.61
CA GLU A 278 -10.32 -19.43 -4.13
C GLU A 278 -10.21 -19.68 -2.62
N ILE A 279 -8.99 -19.93 -2.11
CA ILE A 279 -8.74 -20.10 -0.68
C ILE A 279 -9.03 -18.79 0.06
N ALA A 280 -8.46 -17.68 -0.40
CA ALA A 280 -8.65 -16.36 0.20
C ALA A 280 -10.13 -15.96 0.24
N SER A 281 -10.87 -16.15 -0.85
CA SER A 281 -12.30 -15.85 -0.92
C SER A 281 -13.11 -16.68 0.09
N ARG A 282 -12.84 -17.98 0.24
CA ARG A 282 -13.55 -18.83 1.22
C ARG A 282 -13.23 -18.44 2.66
N LEU A 283 -11.96 -18.13 2.95
CA LEU A 283 -11.53 -17.71 4.30
C LEU A 283 -12.13 -16.35 4.67
N ALA A 284 -12.12 -15.39 3.73
CA ALA A 284 -12.75 -14.08 3.91
C ALA A 284 -14.26 -14.22 4.16
N GLN A 285 -14.94 -15.05 3.36
CA GLN A 285 -16.37 -15.32 3.54
C GLN A 285 -16.65 -15.92 4.93
N ARG A 286 -15.81 -16.85 5.38
CA ARG A 286 -15.95 -17.47 6.71
C ARG A 286 -15.71 -16.46 7.83
N ALA A 287 -14.74 -15.55 7.69
CA ALA A 287 -14.54 -14.46 8.64
C ALA A 287 -15.78 -13.57 8.72
N LEU A 288 -16.42 -13.29 7.58
CA LEU A 288 -17.63 -12.46 7.49
C LEU A 288 -18.92 -13.14 7.98
N GLU A 289 -18.98 -14.49 7.95
CA GLU A 289 -20.04 -15.24 8.62
C GLU A 289 -20.00 -15.09 10.14
N ILE A 290 -18.80 -14.86 10.69
CA ILE A 290 -18.56 -14.70 12.12
C ILE A 290 -18.70 -13.23 12.53
N ASP A 291 -18.10 -12.31 11.76
CA ASP A 291 -18.15 -10.88 11.96
C ASP A 291 -18.52 -10.14 10.65
N PRO A 292 -19.82 -9.88 10.42
CA PRO A 292 -20.27 -9.16 9.23
C PRO A 292 -19.83 -7.70 9.13
N ASP A 293 -19.36 -7.09 10.22
CA ASP A 293 -18.94 -5.69 10.26
C ASP A 293 -17.42 -5.53 10.07
N PHE A 294 -16.72 -6.63 9.74
CA PHE A 294 -15.28 -6.65 9.52
C PHE A 294 -14.90 -6.08 8.13
N GLY A 295 -14.78 -4.74 8.05
CA GLY A 295 -14.55 -4.01 6.79
C GLY A 295 -13.32 -4.46 5.98
N LEU A 296 -12.21 -4.83 6.63
CA LEU A 296 -11.02 -5.35 5.95
C LEU A 296 -11.27 -6.72 5.30
N ALA A 297 -12.07 -7.59 5.93
CA ALA A 297 -12.42 -8.89 5.35
C ALA A 297 -13.32 -8.72 4.12
N TRP A 298 -14.24 -7.74 4.12
CA TRP A 298 -15.01 -7.37 2.93
C TRP A 298 -14.13 -6.86 1.78
N ALA A 299 -13.15 -6.00 2.07
CA ALA A 299 -12.20 -5.51 1.06
C ALA A 299 -11.37 -6.66 0.46
N LEU A 300 -10.92 -7.60 1.29
CA LEU A 300 -10.16 -8.77 0.84
C LEU A 300 -11.02 -9.75 0.02
N LEU A 301 -12.27 -9.96 0.41
CA LEU A 301 -13.23 -10.75 -0.38
C LEU A 301 -13.41 -10.13 -1.77
N ALA A 302 -13.56 -8.81 -1.86
CA ALA A 302 -13.68 -8.11 -3.13
C ALA A 302 -12.46 -8.31 -4.03
N ILE A 303 -11.25 -8.14 -3.48
CA ILE A 303 -9.99 -8.38 -4.22
C ILE A 303 -9.93 -9.82 -4.73
N SER A 304 -10.28 -10.79 -3.88
CA SER A 304 -10.24 -12.20 -4.22
C SER A 304 -11.26 -12.56 -5.30
N GLN A 305 -12.49 -12.06 -5.20
CA GLN A 305 -13.54 -12.24 -6.20
C GLN A 305 -13.17 -11.61 -7.55
N THR A 306 -12.62 -10.39 -7.57
CA THR A 306 -12.10 -9.78 -8.81
C THR A 306 -10.94 -10.57 -9.40
N GLY A 307 -10.05 -11.10 -8.55
CA GLY A 307 -8.98 -12.02 -8.98
C GLY A 307 -9.54 -13.27 -9.67
N LEU A 308 -10.56 -13.90 -9.09
CA LEU A 308 -11.23 -15.09 -9.64
C LEU A 308 -12.04 -14.82 -10.90
N TYR A 309 -12.70 -13.66 -10.96
CA TYR A 309 -13.38 -13.19 -12.17
C TYR A 309 -12.44 -13.15 -13.36
N GLY A 310 -11.15 -12.83 -13.11
CA GLY A 310 -10.11 -12.88 -14.12
C GLY A 310 -9.67 -14.27 -14.58
N PHE A 311 -9.89 -15.31 -13.79
CA PHE A 311 -9.42 -16.68 -14.08
C PHE A 311 -10.54 -17.66 -14.42
N SER A 312 -11.78 -17.36 -14.07
CA SER A 312 -12.93 -18.24 -14.24
C SER A 312 -14.19 -17.44 -14.52
N ALA A 313 -15.22 -18.10 -15.06
CA ALA A 313 -16.53 -17.51 -15.29
C ALA A 313 -17.33 -17.30 -13.97
N SER A 314 -16.67 -16.83 -12.91
CA SER A 314 -17.31 -16.47 -11.66
C SER A 314 -18.33 -15.36 -11.91
N PRO A 315 -19.58 -15.49 -11.43
CA PRO A 315 -20.54 -14.38 -11.50
C PRO A 315 -20.19 -13.25 -10.53
N GLU A 316 -19.38 -13.54 -9.51
CA GLU A 316 -19.04 -12.64 -8.43
C GLU A 316 -17.77 -11.86 -8.79
N HIS A 317 -17.94 -10.62 -9.25
CA HIS A 317 -16.85 -9.73 -9.64
C HIS A 317 -16.29 -8.87 -8.48
N GLY A 318 -16.86 -8.97 -7.27
CA GLY A 318 -16.36 -8.29 -6.06
C GLY A 318 -16.98 -6.93 -5.74
N LEU A 319 -17.90 -6.40 -6.56
CA LEU A 319 -18.44 -5.04 -6.37
C LEU A 319 -19.27 -4.92 -5.10
N GLU A 320 -20.16 -5.88 -4.82
CA GLU A 320 -20.97 -5.86 -3.60
C GLU A 320 -20.07 -5.89 -2.36
N ALA A 321 -19.06 -6.76 -2.33
CA ALA A 321 -18.12 -6.85 -1.23
C ALA A 321 -17.36 -5.52 -1.01
N ALA A 322 -16.89 -4.89 -2.09
CA ALA A 322 -16.21 -3.59 -2.00
C ALA A 322 -17.14 -2.47 -1.50
N GLU A 323 -18.41 -2.49 -1.91
CA GLU A 323 -19.41 -1.52 -1.45
C GLU A 323 -19.80 -1.72 0.02
N ARG A 324 -19.85 -2.96 0.49
CA ARG A 324 -20.03 -3.27 1.92
C ARG A 324 -18.85 -2.77 2.75
N ALA A 325 -17.61 -3.01 2.30
CA ALA A 325 -16.42 -2.50 2.97
C ALA A 325 -16.46 -0.96 3.13
N LEU A 326 -16.83 -0.24 2.07
CA LEU A 326 -16.93 1.22 2.10
C LEU A 326 -18.15 1.75 2.87
N ALA A 327 -19.23 0.97 2.96
CA ALA A 327 -20.38 1.33 3.79
C ALA A 327 -20.02 1.28 5.29
N LEU A 328 -19.16 0.34 5.69
CA LEU A 328 -18.64 0.24 7.05
C LEU A 328 -17.61 1.32 7.35
N ASN A 329 -16.68 1.58 6.42
CA ASN A 329 -15.71 2.66 6.54
C ASN A 329 -15.40 3.33 5.18
N PRO A 330 -15.97 4.52 4.90
CA PRO A 330 -15.76 5.23 3.64
C PRO A 330 -14.33 5.74 3.39
N ASN A 331 -13.47 5.70 4.40
CA ASN A 331 -12.07 6.15 4.36
C ASN A 331 -11.09 4.98 4.60
N LEU A 332 -11.52 3.74 4.46
CA LEU A 332 -10.62 2.59 4.50
C LEU A 332 -9.85 2.50 3.17
N ALA A 333 -8.54 2.71 3.21
CA ALA A 333 -7.69 2.79 2.03
C ALA A 333 -7.76 1.49 1.20
N GLU A 334 -7.69 0.34 1.85
CA GLU A 334 -7.78 -0.99 1.24
C GLU A 334 -9.14 -1.21 0.57
N ALA A 335 -10.24 -0.74 1.16
CA ALA A 335 -11.56 -0.85 0.56
C ALA A 335 -11.71 0.03 -0.68
N LEU A 336 -11.11 1.24 -0.68
CA LEU A 336 -11.07 2.11 -1.84
C LEU A 336 -10.24 1.49 -2.97
N ALA A 337 -9.06 0.93 -2.66
CA ALA A 337 -8.22 0.23 -3.64
C ALA A 337 -8.88 -1.05 -4.18
N ALA A 338 -9.57 -1.80 -3.32
CA ALA A 338 -10.36 -2.97 -3.71
C ALA A 338 -11.48 -2.58 -4.69
N LYS A 339 -12.26 -1.53 -4.38
CA LYS A 339 -13.30 -1.03 -5.29
C LYS A 339 -12.71 -0.55 -6.61
N ALA A 340 -11.59 0.18 -6.56
CA ALA A 340 -10.89 0.63 -7.76
C ALA A 340 -10.46 -0.57 -8.64
N PHE A 341 -9.93 -1.62 -8.02
CA PHE A 341 -9.55 -2.85 -8.72
C PHE A 341 -10.76 -3.56 -9.35
N VAL A 342 -11.88 -3.67 -8.63
CA VAL A 342 -13.15 -4.19 -9.17
C VAL A 342 -13.58 -3.37 -10.40
N LEU A 343 -13.60 -2.04 -10.30
CA LEU A 343 -14.02 -1.16 -11.39
C LEU A 343 -13.10 -1.29 -12.61
N ALA A 344 -11.80 -1.41 -12.40
CA ALA A 344 -10.84 -1.68 -13.47
C ALA A 344 -11.11 -3.03 -14.15
N GLY A 345 -11.41 -4.09 -13.38
CA GLY A 345 -11.83 -5.39 -13.92
C GLY A 345 -13.12 -5.33 -14.75
N LEU A 346 -14.00 -4.36 -14.46
CA LEU A 346 -15.22 -4.06 -15.22
C LEU A 346 -14.99 -3.05 -16.36
N GLY A 347 -13.74 -2.66 -16.65
CA GLY A 347 -13.38 -1.70 -17.70
C GLY A 347 -13.69 -0.23 -17.36
N ARG A 348 -14.09 0.08 -16.13
CA ARG A 348 -14.42 1.45 -15.66
C ARG A 348 -13.17 2.15 -15.11
N PHE A 349 -12.19 2.37 -15.99
CA PHE A 349 -10.85 2.83 -15.60
C PHE A 349 -10.81 4.25 -15.01
N ASP A 350 -11.60 5.20 -15.53
CA ASP A 350 -11.61 6.58 -15.03
C ASP A 350 -12.04 6.63 -13.54
N GLU A 351 -13.13 5.95 -13.20
CA GLU A 351 -13.60 5.83 -11.81
C GLU A 351 -12.64 5.03 -10.93
N ALA A 352 -11.97 4.02 -11.49
CA ALA A 352 -10.94 3.28 -10.78
C ALA A 352 -9.76 4.17 -10.39
N PHE A 353 -9.28 5.04 -11.29
CA PHE A 353 -8.17 5.94 -11.01
C PHE A 353 -8.48 6.96 -9.93
N GLU A 354 -9.68 7.56 -9.92
CA GLU A 354 -10.09 8.47 -8.83
C GLU A 354 -10.04 7.79 -7.45
N LEU A 355 -10.48 6.54 -7.37
CA LEU A 355 -10.47 5.77 -6.13
C LEU A 355 -9.07 5.34 -5.72
N HIS A 356 -8.22 4.95 -6.67
CA HIS A 356 -6.81 4.62 -6.42
C HIS A 356 -6.02 5.83 -5.90
N GLU A 357 -6.22 7.01 -6.49
CA GLU A 357 -5.60 8.25 -6.02
C GLU A 357 -6.02 8.60 -4.58
N ARG A 358 -7.31 8.49 -4.28
CA ARG A 358 -7.82 8.73 -2.92
C ARG A 358 -7.31 7.70 -1.92
N SER A 359 -7.27 6.42 -2.31
CA SER A 359 -6.73 5.34 -1.49
C SER A 359 -5.26 5.58 -1.15
N LEU A 360 -4.45 5.96 -2.14
CA LEU A 360 -3.04 6.27 -1.97
C LEU A 360 -2.80 7.50 -1.07
N GLN A 361 -3.69 8.50 -1.10
CA GLN A 361 -3.62 9.65 -0.19
C GLN A 361 -3.88 9.25 1.27
N LEU A 362 -4.75 8.26 1.51
CA LEU A 362 -5.09 7.79 2.85
C LEU A 362 -4.01 6.87 3.42
N ASP A 363 -3.49 5.94 2.62
CA ASP A 363 -2.35 5.12 3.01
C ASP A 363 -1.32 4.97 1.88
N PRO A 364 -0.31 5.86 1.81
CA PRO A 364 0.74 5.78 0.82
C PRO A 364 1.74 4.63 1.08
N ASN A 365 1.69 3.93 2.21
CA ASN A 365 2.62 2.84 2.54
C ASN A 365 1.94 1.47 2.63
N SER A 366 0.67 1.36 2.24
CA SER A 366 0.00 0.08 2.04
C SER A 366 0.50 -0.62 0.78
N TYR A 367 0.90 -1.89 0.95
CA TYR A 367 1.30 -2.76 -0.14
C TYR A 367 0.15 -2.95 -1.14
N ASP A 368 -1.04 -3.27 -0.66
CA ASP A 368 -2.20 -3.58 -1.51
C ASP A 368 -2.65 -2.36 -2.32
N VAL A 369 -2.68 -1.18 -1.68
CA VAL A 369 -3.01 0.08 -2.36
C VAL A 369 -2.08 0.31 -3.55
N ARG A 370 -0.76 0.15 -3.35
CA ARG A 370 0.21 0.33 -4.43
C ARG A 370 0.15 -0.78 -5.46
N PHE A 371 0.04 -2.03 -5.02
CA PHE A 371 0.02 -3.17 -5.92
C PHE A 371 -1.17 -3.11 -6.88
N LEU A 372 -2.37 -2.85 -6.36
CA LEU A 372 -3.60 -2.77 -7.16
C LEU A 372 -3.61 -1.56 -8.09
N TYR A 373 -3.10 -0.41 -7.65
CA TYR A 373 -2.96 0.76 -8.52
C TYR A 373 -1.96 0.49 -9.66
N GLY A 374 -0.80 -0.11 -9.36
CA GLY A 374 0.16 -0.53 -10.38
C GLY A 374 -0.46 -1.48 -11.41
N ARG A 375 -1.32 -2.41 -10.96
CA ARG A 375 -2.05 -3.34 -11.85
C ARG A 375 -3.01 -2.62 -12.78
N THR A 376 -3.79 -1.66 -12.30
CA THR A 376 -4.67 -0.86 -13.16
C THR A 376 -3.90 0.04 -14.13
N CYS A 377 -2.75 0.59 -13.72
CA CYS A 377 -1.86 1.32 -14.61
C CYS A 377 -1.33 0.43 -15.74
N PHE A 378 -0.91 -0.80 -15.43
CA PHE A 378 -0.44 -1.76 -16.44
C PHE A 378 -1.54 -2.12 -17.45
N GLN A 379 -2.75 -2.41 -16.98
CA GLN A 379 -3.90 -2.75 -17.85
C GLN A 379 -4.25 -1.63 -18.84
N THR A 380 -3.90 -0.39 -18.53
CA THR A 380 -4.16 0.80 -19.37
C THR A 380 -2.92 1.28 -20.13
N GLY A 381 -1.82 0.49 -20.13
CA GLY A 381 -0.57 0.83 -20.81
C GLY A 381 0.25 1.94 -20.15
N ARG A 382 -0.12 2.41 -18.94
CA ARG A 382 0.60 3.43 -18.16
C ARG A 382 1.81 2.80 -17.45
N HIS A 383 2.77 2.27 -18.23
CA HIS A 383 3.87 1.46 -17.71
C HIS A 383 4.81 2.22 -16.76
N ASP A 384 5.09 3.51 -17.00
CA ASP A 384 5.96 4.30 -16.11
C ASP A 384 5.34 4.49 -14.72
N GLU A 385 4.02 4.67 -14.66
CA GLU A 385 3.29 4.78 -13.39
C GLU A 385 3.16 3.41 -12.70
N ALA A 386 2.94 2.35 -13.48
CA ALA A 386 2.98 0.98 -12.95
C ALA A 386 4.33 0.67 -12.31
N ILE A 387 5.45 1.10 -12.92
CA ILE A 387 6.80 0.97 -12.35
C ILE A 387 6.90 1.68 -11.00
N LEU A 388 6.44 2.94 -10.92
CA LEU A 388 6.46 3.73 -9.69
C LEU A 388 5.75 2.98 -8.54
N HIS A 389 4.56 2.45 -8.82
CA HIS A 389 3.76 1.77 -7.81
C HIS A 389 4.33 0.40 -7.43
N TRP A 390 4.75 -0.42 -8.40
CA TRP A 390 5.26 -1.76 -8.12
C TRP A 390 6.70 -1.82 -7.60
N GLU A 391 7.60 -0.89 -7.95
CA GLU A 391 8.88 -0.78 -7.24
C GLU A 391 8.63 -0.43 -5.79
N ARG A 392 7.77 0.55 -5.53
CA ARG A 392 7.46 0.90 -4.16
C ARG A 392 6.82 -0.29 -3.45
N ALA A 393 5.86 -1.00 -4.04
CA ALA A 393 5.28 -2.23 -3.46
C ALA A 393 6.34 -3.32 -3.20
N THR A 394 7.36 -3.44 -4.05
CA THR A 394 8.50 -4.35 -3.89
C THR A 394 9.40 -3.97 -2.70
N GLU A 395 9.60 -2.67 -2.47
CA GLU A 395 10.20 -2.15 -1.24
C GLU A 395 9.27 -2.35 -0.04
N LEU A 396 7.95 -2.35 -0.29
CA LEU A 396 6.94 -2.57 0.74
C LEU A 396 6.94 -4.05 1.23
N SER A 397 7.28 -5.00 0.38
CA SER A 397 7.30 -6.42 0.76
C SER A 397 8.46 -7.15 0.12
N GLU A 398 9.47 -7.49 0.93
CA GLU A 398 10.67 -8.18 0.46
C GLU A 398 10.44 -9.67 0.13
N ALA A 399 9.42 -10.29 0.72
CA ALA A 399 9.06 -11.68 0.44
C ALA A 399 8.06 -11.81 -0.72
N ASP A 400 7.41 -10.72 -1.11
CA ASP A 400 6.42 -10.76 -2.18
C ASP A 400 7.08 -11.06 -3.54
N LEU A 401 6.42 -11.93 -4.30
CA LEU A 401 6.83 -12.31 -5.65
C LEU A 401 6.03 -11.57 -6.72
N ALA A 402 4.83 -11.10 -6.38
CA ALA A 402 3.90 -10.49 -7.31
C ALA A 402 4.45 -9.19 -7.89
N ALA A 403 4.70 -8.18 -7.06
CA ALA A 403 5.17 -6.86 -7.47
C ALA A 403 6.50 -6.95 -8.23
N THR A 404 7.43 -7.77 -7.77
CA THR A 404 8.72 -7.99 -8.45
C THR A 404 8.55 -8.63 -9.82
N THR A 405 7.65 -9.60 -9.97
CA THR A 405 7.42 -10.22 -11.29
C THR A 405 6.79 -9.23 -12.27
N HIS A 406 5.83 -8.44 -11.79
CA HIS A 406 5.06 -7.50 -12.61
C HIS A 406 5.88 -6.28 -13.05
N VAL A 407 6.77 -5.74 -12.19
CA VAL A 407 7.61 -4.60 -12.58
C VAL A 407 8.58 -4.95 -13.72
N ALA A 408 9.02 -6.22 -13.80
CA ALA A 408 9.86 -6.69 -14.91
C ALA A 408 9.14 -6.59 -16.27
N MET A 409 7.82 -6.83 -16.32
CA MET A 409 7.03 -6.66 -17.53
C MET A 409 7.00 -5.19 -17.98
N CYS A 410 6.88 -4.24 -17.04
CA CYS A 410 6.89 -2.82 -17.37
C CYS A 410 8.26 -2.32 -17.82
N TYR A 411 9.34 -2.78 -17.17
CA TYR A 411 10.70 -2.47 -17.63
C TYR A 411 10.96 -2.99 -19.04
N ARG A 412 10.39 -4.15 -19.39
CA ARG A 412 10.47 -4.67 -20.75
C ARG A 412 9.68 -3.80 -21.74
N ALA A 413 8.43 -3.43 -21.41
CA ALA A 413 7.62 -2.52 -22.23
C ALA A 413 8.30 -1.16 -22.48
N THR A 414 9.01 -0.64 -21.48
CA THR A 414 9.73 0.65 -21.55
C THR A 414 11.16 0.53 -22.05
N GLY A 415 11.61 -0.66 -22.49
CA GLY A 415 12.94 -0.89 -23.06
C GLY A 415 14.11 -0.85 -22.06
N GLN A 416 13.84 -0.90 -20.76
CA GLN A 416 14.85 -0.83 -19.68
C GLN A 416 15.49 -2.20 -19.41
N HIS A 417 16.25 -2.72 -20.37
CA HIS A 417 16.77 -4.10 -20.36
C HIS A 417 17.60 -4.47 -19.12
N GLU A 418 18.49 -3.58 -18.65
CA GLU A 418 19.30 -3.86 -17.45
C GLU A 418 18.41 -4.05 -16.21
N LYS A 419 17.34 -3.28 -16.09
CA LYS A 419 16.38 -3.40 -14.98
C LYS A 419 15.55 -4.67 -15.07
N VAL A 420 15.23 -5.14 -16.29
CA VAL A 420 14.58 -6.46 -16.46
C VAL A 420 15.45 -7.57 -15.87
N LEU A 421 16.75 -7.56 -16.14
CA LEU A 421 17.69 -8.55 -15.62
C LEU A 421 17.88 -8.43 -14.10
N ASP A 422 17.98 -7.22 -13.57
CA ASP A 422 18.05 -6.99 -12.11
C ASP A 422 16.81 -7.55 -11.41
N THR A 423 15.63 -7.15 -11.86
CA THR A 423 14.37 -7.60 -11.26
C THR A 423 14.20 -9.12 -11.40
N ALA A 424 14.58 -9.71 -12.55
CA ALA A 424 14.53 -11.16 -12.71
C ALA A 424 15.44 -11.88 -11.68
N ARG A 425 16.64 -11.35 -11.40
CA ARG A 425 17.50 -11.90 -10.32
C ARG A 425 16.85 -11.76 -8.95
N ARG A 426 16.26 -10.60 -8.64
CA ARG A 426 15.54 -10.37 -7.37
C ARG A 426 14.39 -11.36 -7.20
N THR A 427 13.56 -11.53 -8.23
CA THR A 427 12.44 -12.49 -8.23
C THR A 427 12.94 -13.92 -8.06
N LEU A 428 14.00 -14.32 -8.75
CA LEU A 428 14.55 -15.68 -8.64
C LEU A 428 15.05 -15.98 -7.22
N VAL A 429 15.78 -15.05 -6.60
CA VAL A 429 16.25 -15.20 -5.21
C VAL A 429 15.07 -15.35 -4.24
N ARG A 430 14.02 -14.53 -4.41
CA ARG A 430 12.80 -14.62 -3.59
C ARG A 430 12.09 -15.97 -3.81
N ALA A 431 11.97 -16.42 -5.06
CA ALA A 431 11.31 -17.68 -5.39
C ALA A 431 12.07 -18.89 -4.85
N GLU A 432 13.39 -18.92 -5.00
CA GLU A 432 14.24 -19.99 -4.45
C GLU A 432 14.17 -20.07 -2.93
N ARG A 433 14.08 -18.92 -2.25
CA ARG A 433 13.86 -18.88 -0.79
C ARG A 433 12.54 -19.55 -0.42
N VAL A 434 11.43 -19.18 -1.06
CA VAL A 434 10.12 -19.82 -0.81
C VAL A 434 10.19 -21.32 -1.09
N LEU A 435 10.85 -21.73 -2.18
CA LEU A 435 11.00 -23.14 -2.56
C LEU A 435 11.92 -23.95 -1.65
N SER A 436 12.81 -23.29 -0.89
CA SER A 436 13.62 -23.94 0.14
C SER A 436 12.80 -24.36 1.37
N GLU A 437 11.71 -23.64 1.64
CA GLU A 437 10.78 -23.89 2.73
C GLU A 437 9.63 -24.79 2.28
N ASN A 438 9.01 -24.46 1.14
CA ASN A 438 7.96 -25.24 0.50
C ASN A 438 8.32 -25.54 -0.97
N SER A 439 8.92 -26.71 -1.17
CA SER A 439 9.39 -27.13 -2.49
C SER A 439 8.24 -27.30 -3.52
N SER A 440 7.00 -27.47 -3.09
CA SER A 440 5.84 -27.65 -3.97
C SER A 440 5.03 -26.36 -4.19
N ASP A 441 5.58 -25.19 -3.86
CA ASP A 441 4.88 -23.92 -4.07
C ASP A 441 4.81 -23.55 -5.56
N SER A 442 3.64 -23.75 -6.17
CA SER A 442 3.41 -23.48 -7.59
C SER A 442 3.57 -22.01 -7.96
N TYR A 443 3.21 -21.09 -7.07
CA TYR A 443 3.33 -19.65 -7.33
C TYR A 443 4.79 -19.21 -7.39
N ALA A 444 5.62 -19.73 -6.48
CA ALA A 444 7.06 -19.52 -6.51
C ALA A 444 7.70 -20.16 -7.74
N LEU A 445 7.27 -21.36 -8.15
CA LEU A 445 7.74 -21.99 -9.39
C LEU A 445 7.43 -21.13 -10.62
N ILE A 446 6.20 -20.60 -10.75
CA ILE A 446 5.83 -19.74 -11.89
C ILE A 446 6.60 -18.43 -11.89
N SER A 447 6.71 -17.77 -10.74
CA SER A 447 7.49 -16.53 -10.61
C SER A 447 8.95 -16.75 -10.99
N GLY A 448 9.53 -17.90 -10.60
CA GLY A 448 10.88 -18.29 -10.98
C GLY A 448 11.02 -18.70 -12.45
N ILE A 449 10.06 -19.40 -13.05
CA ILE A 449 10.03 -19.70 -14.50
C ILE A 449 10.10 -18.40 -15.31
N ASN A 450 9.28 -17.41 -14.93
CA ASN A 450 9.26 -16.10 -15.55
C ASN A 450 10.59 -15.35 -15.39
N ALA A 451 11.24 -15.47 -14.23
CA ALA A 451 12.56 -14.90 -13.98
C ALA A 451 13.67 -15.60 -14.79
N LEU A 452 13.71 -16.94 -14.77
CA LEU A 452 14.71 -17.75 -15.47
C LEU A 452 14.65 -17.53 -16.99
N ALA A 453 13.44 -17.43 -17.55
CA ALA A 453 13.26 -17.11 -18.97
C ALA A 453 13.85 -15.74 -19.33
N ARG A 454 13.62 -14.72 -18.51
CA ARG A 454 14.21 -13.37 -18.70
C ARG A 454 15.74 -13.35 -18.56
N LEU A 455 16.29 -14.26 -17.75
CA LEU A 455 17.73 -14.46 -17.60
C LEU A 455 18.35 -15.35 -18.70
N GLY A 456 17.53 -15.92 -19.59
CA GLY A 456 17.99 -16.83 -20.65
C GLY A 456 18.34 -18.25 -20.17
N GLU A 457 17.94 -18.63 -18.95
CA GLU A 457 18.26 -19.93 -18.35
C GLU A 457 17.31 -21.05 -18.80
N ALA A 458 17.28 -21.30 -20.12
CA ALA A 458 16.29 -22.16 -20.78
C ALA A 458 16.11 -23.54 -20.15
N GLU A 459 17.20 -24.21 -19.79
CA GLU A 459 17.14 -25.56 -19.21
C GLU A 459 16.44 -25.57 -17.84
N ARG A 460 16.75 -24.60 -16.98
CA ARG A 460 16.09 -24.48 -15.67
C ARG A 460 14.63 -24.07 -15.81
N THR A 461 14.31 -23.18 -16.76
CA THR A 461 12.93 -22.83 -17.09
C THR A 461 12.12 -24.07 -17.43
N ARG A 462 12.62 -24.97 -18.30
CA ARG A 462 11.93 -26.22 -18.66
C ARG A 462 11.80 -27.17 -17.48
N GLN A 463 12.84 -27.32 -16.67
CA GLN A 463 12.80 -28.18 -15.48
C GLN A 463 11.74 -27.72 -14.48
N TRP A 464 11.65 -26.41 -14.23
CA TRP A 464 10.64 -25.85 -13.33
C TRP A 464 9.23 -25.92 -13.95
N ALA A 465 9.10 -25.73 -15.26
CA ALA A 465 7.84 -25.91 -15.98
C ALA A 465 7.29 -27.35 -15.85
N VAL A 466 8.15 -28.37 -16.00
CA VAL A 466 7.78 -29.78 -15.77
C VAL A 466 7.32 -29.99 -14.32
N ARG A 467 8.05 -29.41 -13.36
CA ARG A 467 7.74 -29.55 -11.93
C ARG A 467 6.39 -28.92 -11.58
N VAL A 468 6.12 -27.69 -12.02
CA VAL A 468 4.85 -27.02 -11.69
C VAL A 468 3.67 -27.71 -12.38
N LYS A 469 3.84 -28.20 -13.61
CA LYS A 469 2.82 -29.01 -14.29
C LYS A 469 2.55 -30.35 -13.61
N ALA A 470 3.52 -30.93 -12.91
CA ALA A 470 3.30 -32.13 -12.10
C ALA A 470 2.50 -31.84 -10.82
N ILE A 471 2.53 -30.60 -10.32
CA ILE A 471 1.81 -30.18 -9.11
C ILE A 471 0.39 -29.75 -9.47
N ASP A 472 0.23 -28.87 -10.46
CA ASP A 472 -1.05 -28.30 -10.88
C ASP A 472 -1.22 -28.44 -12.41
N PRO A 473 -1.55 -29.64 -12.93
CA PRO A 473 -1.60 -29.92 -14.36
C PRO A 473 -2.75 -29.19 -15.10
N ASP A 474 -3.83 -28.85 -14.39
CA ASP A 474 -5.08 -28.38 -14.99
C ASP A 474 -5.30 -26.87 -14.86
N ASP A 475 -4.30 -26.10 -14.43
CA ASP A 475 -4.45 -24.65 -14.32
C ASP A 475 -4.05 -23.92 -15.62
N PRO A 476 -4.98 -23.28 -16.34
CA PRO A 476 -4.67 -22.59 -17.59
C PRO A 476 -3.81 -21.33 -17.39
N SER A 477 -3.75 -20.75 -16.18
CA SER A 477 -2.86 -19.63 -15.87
C SER A 477 -1.39 -20.06 -15.79
N ILE A 478 -1.13 -21.28 -15.30
CA ILE A 478 0.20 -21.90 -15.31
C ILE A 478 0.64 -22.13 -16.76
N ASP A 479 -0.25 -22.70 -17.58
CA ASP A 479 0.03 -22.93 -19.01
C ASP A 479 0.34 -21.61 -19.74
N TYR A 480 -0.44 -20.56 -19.48
CA TYR A 480 -0.20 -19.23 -20.06
C TYR A 480 1.17 -18.65 -19.68
N ASN A 481 1.56 -18.73 -18.40
CA ASN A 481 2.88 -18.25 -17.97
C ASN A 481 4.03 -19.08 -18.56
N ILE A 482 3.85 -20.40 -18.69
CA ILE A 482 4.83 -21.25 -19.38
C ILE A 482 4.94 -20.83 -20.85
N ALA A 483 3.84 -20.57 -21.54
CA ALA A 483 3.86 -20.06 -22.91
C ALA A 483 4.63 -18.74 -23.03
N CYS A 484 4.43 -17.79 -22.12
CA CYS A 484 5.17 -16.52 -22.09
C CYS A 484 6.68 -16.77 -21.92
N ALA A 485 7.06 -17.64 -20.98
CA ALA A 485 8.44 -18.02 -20.77
C ALA A 485 9.08 -18.69 -22.00
N MET A 486 8.35 -19.58 -22.70
CA MET A 486 8.82 -20.19 -23.94
C MET A 486 8.96 -19.17 -25.07
N ALA A 487 8.05 -18.19 -25.17
CA ALA A 487 8.14 -17.11 -26.13
C ALA A 487 9.40 -16.25 -25.92
N LEU A 488 9.70 -15.90 -24.67
CA LEU A 488 10.92 -15.17 -24.29
C LEU A 488 12.21 -15.93 -24.64
N LEU A 489 12.20 -17.26 -24.55
CA LEU A 489 13.33 -18.12 -24.91
C LEU A 489 13.45 -18.39 -26.42
N GLY A 490 12.52 -17.89 -27.23
CA GLY A 490 12.47 -18.14 -28.67
C GLY A 490 11.95 -19.53 -29.05
N GLU A 491 11.31 -20.25 -28.12
CA GLU A 491 10.67 -21.55 -28.35
C GLU A 491 9.26 -21.35 -28.93
N THR A 492 9.19 -20.74 -30.11
CA THR A 492 7.96 -20.24 -30.74
C THR A 492 6.87 -21.30 -30.89
N GLU A 493 7.19 -22.49 -31.39
CA GLU A 493 6.17 -23.53 -31.60
C GLU A 493 5.62 -24.05 -30.26
N THR A 494 6.47 -24.26 -29.26
CA THR A 494 6.04 -24.69 -27.92
C THR A 494 5.18 -23.64 -27.25
N ALA A 495 5.52 -22.35 -27.40
CA ALA A 495 4.69 -21.26 -26.90
C ALA A 495 3.30 -21.26 -27.56
N LEU A 496 3.23 -21.37 -28.89
CA LEU A 496 1.96 -21.40 -29.64
C LEU A 496 1.11 -22.64 -29.32
N ASP A 497 1.72 -23.82 -29.22
CA ASP A 497 1.03 -25.06 -28.82
C ASP A 497 0.42 -24.91 -27.42
N THR A 498 1.16 -24.31 -26.50
CA THR A 498 0.71 -24.11 -25.11
C THR A 498 -0.41 -23.07 -25.04
N LEU A 499 -0.31 -21.95 -25.78
CA LEU A 499 -1.37 -20.93 -25.87
C LEU A 499 -2.66 -21.48 -26.47
N GLU A 500 -2.56 -22.29 -27.52
CA GLU A 500 -3.73 -22.92 -28.16
C GLU A 500 -4.45 -23.88 -27.22
N ALA A 501 -3.73 -24.54 -26.30
CA ALA A 501 -4.32 -25.39 -25.28
C ALA A 501 -4.93 -24.60 -24.10
N CYS A 502 -4.37 -23.44 -23.73
CA CYS A 502 -4.76 -22.73 -22.51
C CYS A 502 -5.81 -21.63 -22.74
N LEU A 503 -5.72 -20.84 -23.82
CA LEU A 503 -6.62 -19.71 -24.06
C LEU A 503 -8.11 -20.10 -24.16
N PRO A 504 -8.50 -21.29 -24.66
CA PRO A 504 -9.88 -21.76 -24.60
C PRO A 504 -10.45 -21.92 -23.18
N ARG A 505 -9.58 -22.05 -22.17
CA ARG A 505 -9.93 -22.38 -20.78
C ARG A 505 -9.89 -21.19 -19.82
N VAL A 506 -9.43 -20.02 -20.27
CA VAL A 506 -9.40 -18.78 -19.47
C VAL A 506 -10.68 -17.95 -19.65
N ASP A 507 -10.96 -17.05 -18.71
CA ASP A 507 -11.98 -16.02 -18.87
C ASP A 507 -11.61 -15.07 -20.03
N PRO A 508 -12.46 -14.93 -21.06
CA PRO A 508 -12.08 -14.18 -22.25
C PRO A 508 -11.97 -12.67 -22.00
N VAL A 509 -12.84 -12.09 -21.16
CA VAL A 509 -12.91 -10.64 -20.95
C VAL A 509 -11.62 -10.12 -20.32
N THR A 510 -11.16 -10.78 -19.27
CA THR A 510 -9.97 -10.35 -18.54
C THR A 510 -8.70 -10.67 -19.31
N PHE A 511 -8.61 -11.86 -19.91
CA PHE A 511 -7.41 -12.26 -20.64
C PHE A 511 -7.25 -11.55 -21.98
N SER A 512 -8.31 -11.08 -22.65
CA SER A 512 -8.17 -10.28 -23.88
C SER A 512 -7.35 -9.01 -23.63
N VAL A 513 -7.72 -8.23 -22.60
CA VAL A 513 -6.96 -7.02 -22.19
C VAL A 513 -5.54 -7.39 -21.75
N TRP A 514 -5.38 -8.49 -21.02
CA TRP A 514 -4.07 -8.91 -20.54
C TRP A 514 -3.13 -9.32 -21.70
N VAL A 515 -3.58 -10.19 -22.59
CA VAL A 515 -2.80 -10.67 -23.75
C VAL A 515 -2.43 -9.52 -24.68
N GLU A 516 -3.31 -8.52 -24.82
CA GLU A 516 -3.02 -7.33 -25.61
C GLU A 516 -1.79 -6.59 -25.07
N GLN A 517 -1.68 -6.41 -23.74
CA GLN A 517 -0.61 -5.66 -23.08
C GLN A 517 0.63 -6.51 -22.73
N ASP A 518 0.51 -7.84 -22.76
CA ASP A 518 1.60 -8.73 -22.38
C ASP A 518 2.70 -8.77 -23.44
N ASN A 519 3.77 -8.05 -23.14
CA ASN A 519 4.87 -7.88 -24.07
C ASN A 519 5.78 -9.13 -24.14
N ASP A 520 5.69 -10.09 -23.20
CA ASP A 520 6.43 -11.35 -23.30
C ASP A 520 6.07 -12.12 -24.60
N LEU A 521 4.89 -11.85 -25.16
CA LEU A 521 4.36 -12.45 -26.40
C LEU A 521 4.72 -11.66 -27.67
N ASP A 522 5.51 -10.58 -27.61
CA ASP A 522 5.78 -9.70 -28.77
C ASP A 522 6.35 -10.45 -29.97
N ALA A 523 7.22 -11.44 -29.73
CA ALA A 523 7.81 -12.27 -30.79
C ALA A 523 6.78 -13.11 -31.55
N LEU A 524 5.56 -13.27 -31.01
CA LEU A 524 4.47 -14.04 -31.60
C LEU A 524 3.45 -13.18 -32.35
N ARG A 525 3.41 -11.86 -32.13
CA ARG A 525 2.30 -10.98 -32.57
C ARG A 525 2.08 -10.98 -34.08
N ASP A 526 3.14 -11.10 -34.87
CA ASP A 526 3.07 -11.12 -36.34
C ASP A 526 2.75 -12.51 -36.92
N LEU A 527 2.69 -13.55 -36.08
CA LEU A 527 2.48 -14.91 -36.54
C LEU A 527 0.98 -15.16 -36.80
N PRO A 528 0.61 -15.69 -37.99
CA PRO A 528 -0.79 -15.97 -38.31
C PRO A 528 -1.50 -16.90 -37.31
N ARG A 529 -0.76 -17.82 -36.68
CA ARG A 529 -1.29 -18.73 -35.65
C ARG A 529 -1.69 -17.94 -34.40
N PHE A 530 -0.84 -17.05 -33.91
CA PHE A 530 -1.15 -16.19 -32.77
C PHE A 530 -2.31 -15.23 -33.05
N GLN A 531 -2.32 -14.58 -34.22
CA GLN A 531 -3.41 -13.69 -34.63
C GLN A 531 -4.77 -14.39 -34.73
N ARG A 532 -4.80 -15.72 -34.95
CA ARG A 532 -6.05 -16.49 -34.89
C ARG A 532 -6.50 -16.72 -33.45
N LEU A 533 -5.56 -17.04 -32.54
CA LEU A 533 -5.85 -17.23 -31.12
C LEU A 533 -6.42 -15.95 -30.48
N VAL A 534 -5.82 -14.79 -30.77
CA VAL A 534 -6.31 -13.50 -30.27
C VAL A 534 -7.70 -13.19 -30.82
N ARG A 535 -7.95 -13.40 -32.13
CA ARG A 535 -9.28 -13.20 -32.72
C ARG A 535 -10.36 -14.10 -32.10
N ASP A 536 -10.03 -15.34 -31.75
CA ASP A 536 -10.96 -16.25 -31.07
C ASP A 536 -11.26 -15.75 -29.64
N LEU A 537 -10.24 -15.30 -28.92
CA LEU A 537 -10.38 -14.70 -27.58
C LEU A 537 -11.26 -13.45 -27.61
N ASP A 538 -11.05 -12.55 -28.59
CA ASP A 538 -11.84 -11.32 -28.75
C ASP A 538 -13.30 -11.64 -29.13
N ALA A 539 -13.52 -12.63 -29.99
CA ALA A 539 -14.87 -13.07 -30.35
C ALA A 539 -15.64 -13.62 -29.13
N ARG A 540 -14.96 -14.40 -28.28
CA ARG A 540 -15.53 -14.88 -27.01
C ARG A 540 -15.78 -13.76 -26.02
N THR A 541 -14.91 -12.75 -25.99
CA THR A 541 -15.07 -11.54 -25.16
C THR A 541 -16.32 -10.78 -25.57
N ALA A 542 -16.48 -10.50 -26.86
CA ALA A 542 -17.65 -9.83 -27.40
C ALA A 542 -18.95 -10.58 -27.07
N ALA A 543 -18.93 -11.92 -27.14
CA ALA A 543 -20.07 -12.76 -26.80
C ALA A 543 -20.42 -12.76 -25.30
N ALA A 544 -19.45 -12.51 -24.41
CA ALA A 544 -19.66 -12.45 -22.96
C ALA A 544 -20.16 -11.07 -22.48
N THR A 545 -19.98 -10.02 -23.29
CA THR A 545 -20.39 -8.64 -22.96
C THR A 545 -21.78 -8.24 -23.50
N VAL A 546 -22.47 -9.16 -24.21
CA VAL A 546 -23.85 -9.00 -24.71
C VAL A 546 -24.82 -9.72 -23.80
#